data_AF-A0A5P8JQY1-F1
#
_entry.id   AF-A0A5P8JQY1-F1
#
_cell.length_a   1.000
_cell.length_b   1.000
_cell.length_c   1.000
_cell.angle_alpha   90.00
_cell.angle_beta   90.00
_cell.angle_gamma   90.00
#
_symmetry.space_group_name_H-M   'P 1'
#
loop_
_entity.id
_entity.type
_entity.pdbx_description
1 polymer ?
#
loop_
_entity_poly.entity_id
_entity_poly.type
_entity_poly.pdbx_seq_one_letter_code
_entity_poly.pdbx_strand_id
1 'polypeptide(L)' 'MKSQKALRKLLKAKQPQYETWQLTFTDGTTVQHRFKLADHDEIFKQLRDKQGSVDTSDGHHYDFSDLIRFEWH' A
#
# COMPACT_ATOMS: atom_id res chain seq x y z
N MET A 1 31.33 11.34 -19.11
CA MET A 1 29.89 11.61 -18.84
C MET A 1 28.91 10.50 -19.29
N LYS A 2 29.32 9.22 -19.47
CA LYS A 2 28.41 8.12 -19.88
C LYS A 2 27.74 7.37 -18.71
N SER A 3 28.25 7.53 -17.49
CA SER A 3 27.83 6.79 -16.28
C SER A 3 26.49 7.25 -15.67
N GLN A 4 26.16 8.54 -15.74
CA GLN A 4 24.89 9.06 -15.18
C GLN A 4 23.63 8.60 -15.93
N LYS A 5 23.72 8.38 -17.25
CA LYS A 5 22.56 7.99 -18.08
C LYS A 5 22.13 6.54 -17.82
N ALA A 6 23.11 5.65 -17.60
CA ALA A 6 22.88 4.26 -17.20
C ALA A 6 22.35 4.16 -15.77
N LEU A 7 22.89 4.97 -14.84
CA LEU A 7 22.41 5.04 -13.46
C LEU A 7 20.94 5.48 -13.37
N ARG A 8 20.55 6.52 -14.12
CA ARG A 8 19.15 6.99 -14.19
C ARG A 8 18.20 5.95 -14.79
N LYS A 9 18.65 5.13 -15.75
CA LYS A 9 17.86 4.02 -16.31
C LYS A 9 17.68 2.89 -15.29
N LEU A 10 18.71 2.53 -14.53
CA LEU A 10 18.63 1.55 -13.46
C LEU A 10 17.74 2.03 -12.31
N LEU A 11 17.82 3.31 -11.95
CA LEU A 11 16.94 3.94 -10.95
C LEU A 11 15.48 3.97 -11.41
N LYS A 12 15.19 4.24 -12.69
CA LYS A 12 13.84 4.11 -13.25
C LYS A 12 13.34 2.67 -13.29
N ALA A 13 14.20 1.70 -13.61
CA ALA A 13 13.84 0.29 -13.64
C ALA A 13 13.61 -0.31 -12.23
N LYS A 14 14.17 0.33 -11.19
CA LYS A 14 13.99 -0.04 -9.79
C LYS A 14 12.95 0.81 -9.05
N GLN A 15 12.16 1.63 -9.76
CA GLN A 15 11.07 2.34 -9.07
C GLN A 15 10.08 1.30 -8.56
N PRO A 16 9.87 1.21 -7.23
CA PRO A 16 8.82 0.37 -6.70
C PRO A 16 7.50 0.81 -7.33
N GLN A 17 6.85 -0.13 -8.00
CA GLN A 17 5.47 0.07 -8.44
C GLN A 17 4.62 0.08 -7.18
N TYR A 18 3.74 1.06 -7.07
CA TYR A 18 2.82 1.19 -5.96
C TYR A 18 1.41 1.02 -6.49
N GLU A 19 0.57 0.41 -5.68
CA GLU A 19 -0.85 0.24 -5.94
C GLU A 19 -1.62 1.00 -4.86
N THR A 20 -2.71 1.66 -5.26
CA THR A 20 -3.50 2.46 -4.31
C THR A 20 -4.70 1.65 -3.86
N TRP A 21 -4.80 1.45 -2.55
CA TRP A 21 -5.86 0.69 -1.92
C TRP A 21 -6.76 1.63 -1.12
N GLN A 22 -8.06 1.44 -1.26
CA GLN A 22 -9.09 2.05 -0.44
C GLN A 22 -9.53 1.04 0.60
N LEU A 23 -9.36 1.39 1.87
CA LEU A 23 -9.68 0.58 3.03
C LEU A 23 -10.81 1.24 3.80
N THR A 24 -11.96 0.59 3.90
CA THR A 24 -13.12 1.08 4.66
C THR A 24 -13.25 0.29 5.95
N PHE A 25 -13.36 1.01 7.06
CA PHE A 25 -13.43 0.45 8.42
C PHE A 25 -14.85 0.54 9.01
N THR A 26 -15.07 -0.13 10.15
CA THR A 26 -16.37 -0.24 10.84
C THR A 26 -16.92 1.11 11.32
N ASP A 27 -16.06 2.08 11.57
CA ASP A 27 -16.44 3.46 11.92
C ASP A 27 -16.98 4.27 10.71
N GLY A 28 -16.95 3.67 9.52
CA GLY A 28 -17.34 4.29 8.25
C GLY A 28 -16.20 5.07 7.58
N THR A 29 -15.04 5.16 8.22
CA THR A 29 -13.88 5.86 7.66
C THR A 29 -13.31 5.08 6.48
N THR A 30 -13.00 5.80 5.40
CA THR A 30 -12.30 5.24 4.24
C THR A 30 -10.93 5.88 4.09
N VAL A 31 -9.90 5.05 4.14
CA VAL A 31 -8.50 5.44 4.04
C VAL A 31 -7.95 5.03 2.69
N GLN A 32 -7.21 5.93 2.04
CA GLN A 32 -6.39 5.57 0.89
C GLN A 32 -4.95 5.31 1.32
N HIS A 33 -4.45 4.10 1.08
CA HIS A 33 -3.08 3.72 1.38
C HIS A 33 -2.38 3.17 0.14
N ARG A 34 -1.08 3.45 0.00
CA ARG A 34 -0.29 2.96 -1.13
C ARG A 34 0.61 1.83 -0.68
N PHE A 35 0.34 0.63 -1.17
CA PHE A 35 1.18 -0.53 -0.94
C PHE A 35 2.15 -0.70 -2.11
N LYS A 36 3.27 -1.37 -1.86
CA LYS A 36 4.16 -1.78 -2.94
C LYS A 36 3.51 -2.94 -3.67
N LEU A 37 3.46 -2.87 -5.00
CA LEU A 37 2.88 -3.93 -5.83
C LEU A 37 3.57 -5.28 -5.61
N ALA A 38 4.86 -5.29 -5.27
CA ALA A 38 5.60 -6.51 -4.94
C ALA A 38 5.03 -7.25 -3.72
N ASP A 39 4.35 -6.54 -2.83
CA ASP A 39 3.77 -7.07 -1.60
C ASP A 39 2.26 -7.35 -1.75
N HIS A 40 1.69 -7.23 -2.97
CA HIS A 40 0.24 -7.32 -3.23
C HIS A 40 -0.40 -8.56 -2.59
N ASP A 41 0.15 -9.76 -2.85
CA ASP A 41 -0.43 -11.01 -2.35
C ASP A 41 -0.39 -11.11 -0.81
N GLU A 42 0.69 -10.59 -0.21
CA GLU A 42 0.85 -10.56 1.24
C GLU A 42 -0.13 -9.58 1.88
N ILE A 43 -0.25 -8.37 1.34
CA ILE A 43 -1.21 -7.35 1.80
C ILE A 43 -2.64 -7.85 1.60
N PHE A 44 -2.96 -8.45 0.46
CA PHE A 44 -4.27 -9.04 0.21
C PHE A 44 -4.60 -10.11 1.26
N LYS A 45 -3.63 -10.97 1.59
CA LYS A 45 -3.79 -11.98 2.63
C LYS A 45 -3.98 -11.34 4.01
N GLN A 46 -3.19 -10.34 4.38
CA GLN A 46 -3.31 -9.61 5.64
C GLN A 46 -4.69 -8.96 5.79
N LEU A 47 -5.18 -8.29 4.75
CA LEU A 47 -6.50 -7.65 4.75
C LEU A 47 -7.63 -8.69 4.80
N ARG A 48 -7.50 -9.80 4.08
CA ARG A 48 -8.46 -10.90 4.08
C ARG A 48 -8.54 -11.63 5.42
N ASP A 49 -7.38 -11.94 6.00
CA ASP A 49 -7.24 -12.62 7.29
C ASP A 49 -7.45 -11.64 8.46
N LYS A 50 -7.60 -10.33 8.16
CA LYS A 50 -7.76 -9.24 9.12
C LYS A 50 -6.62 -9.14 10.12
N GLN A 51 -5.40 -9.32 9.65
CA GLN A 51 -4.18 -9.33 10.46
C GLN A 51 -3.28 -8.15 10.10
N GLY A 52 -2.93 -7.35 11.09
CA GLY A 52 -2.10 -6.16 10.91
C GLY A 52 -2.90 -4.87 10.98
N SER A 53 -2.26 -3.78 10.62
CA SER A 53 -2.80 -2.44 10.71
C SER A 53 -2.13 -1.49 9.74
N VAL A 54 -2.74 -0.33 9.54
CA VAL A 54 -2.22 0.74 8.71
C VAL A 54 -2.23 2.05 9.48
N ASP A 55 -1.10 2.75 9.39
CA ASP A 55 -0.98 4.12 9.86
C ASP A 55 -1.23 5.09 8.70
N THR A 56 -2.07 6.08 8.97
CA THR A 56 -2.31 7.18 8.04
C THR A 56 -1.35 8.32 8.29
N SER A 57 -1.14 9.14 7.26
CA SER A 57 -0.28 10.33 7.35
C SER A 57 -0.75 11.33 8.41
N ASP A 58 -2.03 11.30 8.77
CA ASP A 58 -2.64 12.16 9.79
C ASP A 58 -2.48 11.61 11.21
N GLY A 59 -1.75 10.50 11.37
CA GLY A 59 -1.44 9.89 12.67
C GLY A 59 -2.51 8.97 13.22
N HIS A 60 -3.54 8.63 12.44
CA HIS A 60 -4.54 7.66 12.84
C HIS A 60 -4.08 6.25 12.52
N HIS A 61 -4.23 5.36 13.50
CA HIS A 61 -3.96 3.93 13.40
C HIS A 61 -5.27 3.18 13.14
N TYR A 62 -5.28 2.30 12.14
CA TYR A 62 -6.45 1.46 11.83
C TYR A 62 -6.06 0.00 11.77
N ASP A 63 -6.68 -0.80 12.63
CA ASP A 63 -6.51 -2.25 12.65
C ASP A 63 -7.34 -2.93 11.57
N PHE A 64 -6.76 -3.92 10.88
CA PHE A 64 -7.48 -4.66 9.84
C PHE A 64 -8.58 -5.57 10.40
N SER A 65 -8.62 -5.80 11.72
CA SER A 65 -9.77 -6.41 12.41
C SER A 65 -11.07 -5.67 12.11
N ASP A 66 -10.99 -4.34 12.06
CA ASP A 66 -12.11 -3.43 11.83
C ASP A 66 -12.36 -3.15 10.35
N LEU A 67 -11.63 -3.79 9.45
CA LEU A 67 -11.83 -3.64 8.02
C LEU A 67 -13.14 -4.31 7.59
N ILE A 68 -13.98 -3.58 6.87
CA ILE A 68 -15.25 -4.08 6.32
C ILE A 68 -15.21 -4.24 4.81
N ARG A 69 -14.40 -3.43 4.12
CA ARG A 69 -14.26 -3.46 2.66
C ARG A 69 -12.87 -2.97 2.28
N PHE A 70 -12.30 -3.54 1.23
CA PHE A 70 -11.11 -3.01 0.58
C PHE A 70 -11.20 -3.15 -0.94
N GLU A 71 -10.65 -2.17 -1.65
CA GLU A 71 -10.61 -2.09 -3.12
C GLU A 71 -9.24 -1.54 -3.55
N TRP A 72 -8.70 -1.96 -4.69
CA TRP A 72 -7.41 -1.50 -5.22
C TRP A 72 -7.54 -1.05 -6.69
N HIS A 73 -6.72 -0.06 -7.07
CA HIS A 73 -6.68 0.55 -8.41
C HIS A 73 -5.25 0.72 -8.94
#